data_AF-A0A7S1ASA4-F1
#
_entry.id   AF-A0A7S1ASA4-F1
#
_cell.length_a   1.000
_cell.length_b   1.000
_cell.length_c   1.000
_cell.angle_alpha   90.00
_cell.angle_beta   90.00
_cell.angle_gamma   90.00
#
_symmetry.space_group_name_H-M   'P 1'
#
loop_
_entity.id
_entity.type
_entity.pdbx_description
1 polymer ?
#
loop_
_entity_poly.entity_id
_entity_poly.type
_entity_poly.pdbx_seq_one_letter_code
_entity_poly.pdbx_strand_id
1 'polypeptide(L)'
;KCVPAEDGVARTSRDTGAGDATKARRRSIRRSSTAKLRVVPQANLMTATGFVDHSGLMQIYKDCRLRSLCLMPADVEFVYEQMRTFHCIGTSSGLPFKGLVEALLVLSARGQPVCGGLTEHFSRVVDRHLLRHACRPNNDSFAALTSDRDVCIVQMGHRQSLRAVFKQYASTGSEEPSLITTSGFELMLTHAGLFKGQLNSAAVVSIFSGIGKSLRCGEIDNDSSDSDDSDLRSLSTPAPQEITFFEFCDSLIAVALYREPNPFVPFAIRFEEFLRGKLL
;
A
#
# COMPACT_ATOMS: atom_id res chain seq x y z
N LYS A 1 37.08 76.61 6.73
CA LYS A 1 37.38 77.61 5.69
C LYS A 1 37.10 76.98 4.34
N CYS A 2 36.17 77.60 3.59
CA CYS A 2 35.93 77.57 2.13
C CYS A 2 35.77 76.19 1.44
N VAL A 3 34.59 75.72 0.97
CA VAL A 3 33.67 76.23 -0.12
C VAL A 3 34.24 75.91 -1.53
N PRO A 4 33.47 75.58 -2.59
CA PRO A 4 32.21 74.80 -2.73
C PRO A 4 32.05 74.05 -4.11
N ALA A 5 30.81 73.58 -4.39
CA ALA A 5 30.06 73.51 -5.68
C ALA A 5 30.63 72.64 -6.84
N GLU A 6 29.85 71.94 -7.67
CA GLU A 6 28.64 72.30 -8.43
C GLU A 6 27.74 71.06 -8.62
N ASP A 7 26.40 71.06 -8.63
CA ASP A 7 25.36 71.82 -9.35
C ASP A 7 24.81 71.09 -10.61
N GLY A 8 23.47 71.01 -10.69
CA GLY A 8 22.71 70.80 -11.93
C GLY A 8 22.37 69.36 -12.35
N VAL A 9 21.22 69.03 -12.95
CA VAL A 9 20.06 69.79 -13.43
C VAL A 9 18.84 68.84 -13.54
N ALA A 10 17.69 69.45 -13.25
CA ALA A 10 16.30 69.06 -13.44
C ALA A 10 15.90 68.26 -14.72
N ARG A 11 14.74 67.57 -14.66
CA ARG A 11 13.46 68.04 -15.26
C ARG A 11 12.31 67.00 -15.26
N THR A 12 11.14 67.49 -14.78
CA THR A 12 9.74 67.38 -15.30
C THR A 12 9.16 65.99 -15.62
N SER A 13 8.06 65.51 -15.01
CA SER A 13 6.67 66.02 -14.87
C SER A 13 5.75 65.72 -16.06
N ARG A 14 4.58 65.14 -15.73
CA ARG A 14 3.34 64.93 -16.52
C ARG A 14 3.46 63.87 -17.64
N ASP A 15 2.45 63.06 -17.95
CA ASP A 15 1.04 63.41 -18.03
C ASP A 15 0.10 62.18 -18.13
N THR A 16 -1.18 62.47 -17.86
CA THR A 16 -2.43 61.89 -18.38
C THR A 16 -2.71 60.39 -18.41
N GLY A 17 -3.77 60.03 -17.68
CA GLY A 17 -4.58 58.85 -17.94
C GLY A 17 -5.68 59.09 -18.99
N ALA A 18 -6.09 58.02 -19.65
CA ALA A 18 -7.41 57.75 -20.24
C ALA A 18 -7.32 56.29 -20.69
N GLY A 19 -8.02 55.35 -20.08
CA GLY A 19 -9.43 55.12 -20.34
C GLY A 19 -9.49 53.84 -21.16
N ASP A 20 -9.82 52.72 -20.54
CA ASP A 20 -9.96 51.47 -21.29
C ASP A 20 -11.17 50.66 -20.89
N ALA A 21 -11.67 50.00 -21.91
CA ALA A 21 -13.05 49.65 -22.15
C ALA A 21 -13.56 48.56 -21.22
N THR A 22 -14.80 48.78 -20.81
CA THR A 22 -15.79 47.81 -20.37
C THR A 22 -15.82 46.59 -21.30
N LYS A 23 -15.06 45.54 -20.96
CA LYS A 23 -15.22 44.21 -21.58
C LYS A 23 -15.88 43.28 -20.59
N ALA A 24 -17.21 43.22 -20.70
CA ALA A 24 -18.07 42.27 -20.02
C ALA A 24 -17.66 40.82 -20.39
N ARG A 25 -16.76 40.25 -19.60
CA ARG A 25 -16.37 38.84 -19.69
C ARG A 25 -17.39 38.04 -18.89
N ARG A 26 -18.36 37.45 -19.59
CA ARG A 26 -19.27 36.42 -19.07
C ARG A 26 -18.43 35.35 -18.35
N ARG A 27 -18.39 35.43 -17.01
CA ARG A 27 -17.93 34.32 -16.17
C ARG A 27 -19.00 33.25 -16.25
N SER A 28 -18.78 32.29 -17.15
CA SER A 28 -19.40 30.98 -17.05
C SER A 28 -18.95 30.40 -15.71
N ILE A 29 -19.84 30.47 -14.72
CA ILE A 29 -19.74 29.71 -13.49
C ILE A 29 -19.93 28.26 -13.91
N ARG A 30 -18.85 27.63 -14.40
CA ARG A 30 -18.70 26.18 -14.30
C ARG A 30 -18.74 25.90 -12.81
N ARG A 31 -19.91 25.49 -12.33
CA ARG A 31 -20.03 24.78 -11.06
C ARG A 31 -19.08 23.61 -11.17
N SER A 32 -17.89 23.77 -10.58
CA SER A 32 -17.01 22.67 -10.25
C SER A 32 -17.84 21.78 -9.34
N SER A 33 -18.46 20.78 -9.95
CA SER A 33 -18.94 19.60 -9.28
C SER A 33 -17.72 19.06 -8.55
N THR A 34 -17.57 19.43 -7.29
CA THR A 34 -16.83 18.66 -6.32
C THR A 34 -17.57 17.34 -6.23
N ALA A 35 -17.29 16.47 -7.21
CA ALA A 35 -17.56 15.06 -7.08
C ALA A 35 -16.78 14.67 -5.84
N LYS A 36 -17.49 14.62 -4.70
CA LYS A 36 -17.04 13.95 -3.50
C LYS A 36 -16.60 12.58 -4.01
N LEU A 37 -15.28 12.40 -4.14
CA LEU A 37 -14.66 11.11 -4.28
C LEU A 37 -15.21 10.32 -3.10
N ARG A 38 -16.20 9.49 -3.42
CA ARG A 38 -16.86 8.63 -2.46
C ARG A 38 -15.80 7.58 -2.21
N VAL A 39 -14.91 7.87 -1.27
CA VAL A 39 -14.08 6.85 -0.64
C VAL A 39 -15.09 5.86 -0.10
N VAL A 40 -15.33 4.80 -0.86
CA VAL A 40 -16.14 3.69 -0.40
C VAL A 40 -15.36 3.21 0.82
N PRO A 41 -15.91 3.29 2.04
CA PRO A 41 -15.25 2.72 3.19
C PRO A 41 -15.01 1.27 2.83
N GLN A 42 -13.74 0.88 2.62
CA GLN A 42 -13.41 -0.53 2.53
C GLN A 42 -13.86 -1.10 3.88
N ALA A 43 -14.95 -1.86 3.83
CA ALA A 43 -15.43 -2.57 4.99
C ALA A 43 -14.28 -3.47 5.43
N ASN A 44 -13.68 -3.17 6.58
CA ASN A 44 -12.74 -4.07 7.24
C ASN A 44 -13.45 -5.43 7.32
N LEU A 45 -13.01 -6.34 6.46
CA LEU A 45 -13.70 -7.60 6.15
C LEU A 45 -13.82 -8.51 7.38
N MET A 46 -13.01 -8.23 8.39
CA MET A 46 -13.17 -8.74 9.74
C MET A 46 -13.56 -7.57 10.64
N THR A 47 -14.82 -7.59 11.09
CA THR A 47 -15.19 -6.76 12.25
C THR A 47 -14.32 -7.22 13.43
N ALA A 48 -13.96 -6.29 14.32
CA ALA A 48 -13.10 -6.56 15.49
C ALA A 48 -13.60 -7.69 16.41
N THR A 49 -14.79 -8.23 16.13
CA THR A 49 -15.47 -9.31 16.83
C THR A 49 -15.01 -10.71 16.40
N GLY A 50 -14.22 -10.87 15.33
CA GLY A 50 -13.71 -12.17 14.88
C GLY A 50 -14.75 -13.05 14.15
N PHE A 51 -15.86 -12.44 13.72
CA PHE A 51 -16.92 -13.10 12.93
C PHE A 51 -17.00 -12.53 11.52
N VAL A 52 -17.44 -13.35 10.56
CA VAL A 52 -17.70 -12.96 9.18
C VAL A 52 -19.19 -13.03 8.91
N ASP A 53 -19.82 -11.89 8.72
CA ASP A 53 -21.23 -11.82 8.35
C ASP A 53 -21.46 -12.18 6.87
N HIS A 54 -22.73 -12.18 6.46
CA HIS A 54 -23.10 -12.49 5.08
C HIS A 54 -22.42 -11.54 4.08
N SER A 55 -22.36 -10.26 4.41
CA SER A 55 -21.71 -9.25 3.57
C SER A 55 -20.21 -9.54 3.41
N GLY A 56 -19.53 -9.93 4.50
CA GLY A 56 -18.14 -10.33 4.48
C GLY A 56 -17.88 -11.56 3.60
N LEU A 57 -18.70 -12.61 3.70
CA LEU A 57 -18.56 -13.78 2.84
C LEU A 57 -18.82 -13.44 1.36
N MET A 58 -19.82 -12.61 1.07
CA MET A 58 -20.10 -12.14 -0.28
C MET A 58 -18.98 -11.28 -0.87
N GLN A 59 -18.30 -10.52 -0.03
CA GLN A 59 -17.14 -9.74 -0.42
C GLN A 59 -15.93 -10.66 -0.69
N ILE A 60 -15.68 -11.70 0.12
CA ILE A 60 -14.70 -12.75 -0.20
C ILE A 60 -15.01 -13.39 -1.56
N TYR A 61 -16.28 -13.75 -1.81
CA TYR A 61 -16.71 -14.32 -3.09
C TYR A 61 -16.37 -13.41 -4.30
N LYS A 62 -16.61 -12.10 -4.17
CA LYS A 62 -16.29 -11.12 -5.22
C LYS A 62 -14.79 -10.92 -5.39
N ASP A 63 -14.09 -10.62 -4.30
CA ASP A 63 -12.68 -10.24 -4.32
C ASP A 63 -11.80 -11.40 -4.76
N CYS A 64 -12.12 -12.60 -4.26
CA CYS A 64 -11.42 -13.83 -4.60
C CYS A 64 -11.84 -14.44 -5.94
N ARG A 65 -12.76 -13.79 -6.66
CA ARG A 65 -13.27 -14.24 -7.96
C ARG A 65 -13.83 -15.65 -7.92
N LEU A 66 -14.48 -16.05 -6.82
CA LEU A 66 -15.05 -17.40 -6.67
C LEU A 66 -16.14 -17.70 -7.71
N ARG A 67 -16.71 -16.68 -8.36
CA ARG A 67 -17.59 -16.81 -9.53
C ARG A 67 -16.98 -17.65 -10.66
N SER A 68 -15.65 -17.67 -10.81
CA SER A 68 -15.00 -18.48 -11.86
C SER A 68 -15.11 -19.99 -11.61
N LEU A 69 -15.54 -20.40 -10.41
CA LEU A 69 -15.85 -21.79 -10.08
C LEU A 69 -17.28 -22.19 -10.48
N CYS A 70 -17.97 -21.35 -11.25
CA CYS A 70 -19.39 -21.49 -11.61
C CYS A 70 -20.36 -21.43 -10.42
N LEU A 71 -19.92 -20.90 -9.27
CA LEU A 71 -20.77 -20.63 -8.12
C LEU A 71 -21.58 -19.36 -8.35
N MET A 72 -22.89 -19.41 -8.13
CA MET A 72 -23.78 -18.25 -8.19
C MET A 72 -23.85 -17.58 -6.81
N PRO A 73 -24.17 -16.27 -6.74
CA PRO A 73 -24.40 -15.58 -5.46
C PRO A 73 -25.39 -16.30 -4.55
N ALA A 74 -26.47 -16.85 -5.12
CA ALA A 74 -27.47 -17.62 -4.39
C ALA A 74 -26.89 -18.88 -3.73
N ASP A 75 -25.86 -19.51 -4.32
CA ASP A 75 -25.18 -20.65 -3.73
C ASP A 75 -24.39 -20.23 -2.49
N VAL A 76 -23.75 -19.06 -2.52
CA VAL A 76 -22.99 -18.50 -1.40
C VAL A 76 -23.93 -18.12 -0.24
N GLU A 77 -25.05 -17.46 -0.55
CA GLU A 77 -26.13 -17.16 0.39
C GLU A 77 -26.64 -18.44 1.06
N PHE A 78 -26.93 -19.47 0.26
CA PHE A 78 -27.41 -20.75 0.77
C PHE A 78 -26.38 -21.39 1.71
N VAL A 79 -25.09 -21.41 1.33
CA VAL A 79 -24.03 -21.99 2.17
C VAL A 79 -23.86 -21.20 3.46
N TYR A 80 -23.94 -19.87 3.41
CA TYR A 80 -23.89 -19.03 4.61
C TYR A 80 -25.00 -19.39 5.60
N GLU A 81 -26.25 -19.46 5.12
CA GLU A 81 -27.41 -19.79 5.96
C GLU A 81 -27.33 -21.22 6.51
N GLN A 82 -26.83 -22.16 5.70
CA GLN A 82 -26.57 -23.52 6.15
C GLN A 82 -25.55 -23.56 7.29
N MET A 83 -24.42 -22.87 7.15
CA MET A 83 -23.38 -22.82 8.19
C MET A 83 -23.87 -22.09 9.44
N ARG A 84 -24.63 -21.00 9.27
CA ARG A 84 -25.22 -20.26 10.39
C ARG A 84 -26.15 -21.14 11.23
N THR A 85 -26.98 -21.93 10.55
CA THR A 85 -27.90 -22.89 11.18
C THR A 85 -27.13 -23.99 11.91
N PHE A 86 -26.09 -24.54 11.27
CA PHE A 86 -25.29 -25.64 11.82
C PHE A 86 -24.53 -25.25 13.10
N HIS A 87 -23.97 -24.04 13.16
CA HIS A 87 -23.22 -23.56 14.32
C HIS A 87 -24.10 -22.97 15.43
N CYS A 88 -25.44 -23.10 15.32
CA CYS A 88 -26.42 -22.54 16.27
C CYS A 88 -26.16 -21.07 16.62
N ILE A 89 -25.70 -20.30 15.64
CA ILE A 89 -25.32 -18.91 15.84
C ILE A 89 -26.63 -18.12 16.00
N GLY A 90 -26.80 -17.44 17.14
CA GLY A 90 -27.95 -16.57 17.37
C GLY A 90 -28.12 -15.56 16.22
N THR A 91 -29.31 -14.95 16.11
CA THR A 91 -29.68 -14.06 15.00
C THR A 91 -28.75 -12.85 14.79
N SER A 92 -27.84 -12.58 15.72
CA SER A 92 -26.99 -11.39 15.76
C SER A 92 -25.50 -11.63 15.49
N SER A 93 -25.02 -12.87 15.33
CA SER A 93 -23.59 -13.12 15.05
C SER A 93 -23.35 -13.65 13.63
N GLY A 94 -22.21 -13.23 13.05
CA GLY A 94 -21.69 -13.80 11.80
C GLY A 94 -21.09 -15.18 12.02
N LEU A 95 -20.54 -15.79 10.97
CA LEU A 95 -19.82 -17.06 11.04
C LEU A 95 -18.51 -16.90 11.84
N PRO A 96 -18.22 -17.75 12.83
CA PRO A 96 -16.89 -17.82 13.43
C PRO A 96 -15.89 -18.33 12.38
N PHE A 97 -14.59 -18.14 12.62
CA PHE A 97 -13.55 -18.59 11.69
C PHE A 97 -13.69 -20.06 11.26
N LYS A 98 -14.04 -20.95 12.20
CA LYS A 98 -14.33 -22.36 11.88
C LYS A 98 -15.48 -22.53 10.87
N GLY A 99 -16.58 -21.81 11.08
CA GLY A 99 -17.74 -21.83 10.17
C GLY A 99 -17.43 -21.20 8.81
N LEU A 100 -16.54 -20.21 8.76
CA LEU A 100 -16.03 -19.67 7.50
C LEU A 100 -15.22 -20.72 6.71
N VAL A 101 -14.31 -21.45 7.37
CA VAL A 101 -13.53 -22.50 6.70
C VAL A 101 -14.43 -23.61 6.18
N GLU A 102 -15.44 -24.02 6.97
CA GLU A 102 -16.45 -24.99 6.53
C GLU A 102 -17.28 -24.47 5.34
N ALA A 103 -17.70 -23.20 5.35
CA ALA A 103 -18.37 -22.59 4.21
C ALA A 103 -17.50 -22.67 2.94
N LEU A 104 -16.21 -22.34 3.04
CA LEU A 104 -15.27 -22.39 1.92
C LEU A 104 -15.06 -23.83 1.41
N LEU A 105 -15.06 -24.83 2.29
CA LEU A 105 -15.03 -26.25 1.90
C LEU A 105 -16.27 -26.65 1.11
N VAL A 106 -17.46 -26.27 1.58
CA VAL A 106 -18.73 -26.56 0.87
C VAL A 106 -18.77 -25.85 -0.48
N LEU A 107 -18.34 -24.58 -0.56
CA LEU A 107 -18.23 -23.86 -1.83
C LEU A 107 -17.24 -24.54 -2.79
N SER A 108 -16.11 -25.04 -2.27
CA SER A 108 -15.14 -25.77 -3.07
C SER A 108 -15.73 -27.07 -3.63
N ALA A 109 -16.51 -27.80 -2.84
CA ALA A 109 -17.19 -29.02 -3.26
C ALA A 109 -18.31 -28.79 -4.28
N ARG A 110 -18.97 -27.62 -4.23
CA ARG A 110 -20.04 -27.22 -5.17
C ARG A 110 -19.53 -26.59 -6.46
N GLY A 111 -18.27 -26.16 -6.47
CA GLY A 111 -17.64 -25.56 -7.64
C GLY A 111 -17.48 -26.55 -8.80
N GLN A 112 -17.00 -26.03 -9.93
CA GLN A 112 -16.80 -26.81 -11.15
C GLN A 112 -16.09 -28.15 -10.87
N PRO A 113 -16.63 -29.29 -11.33
CA PRO A 113 -16.04 -30.60 -11.07
C PRO A 113 -14.67 -30.65 -11.71
N VAL A 114 -13.67 -30.95 -10.91
CA VAL A 114 -12.33 -31.24 -11.40
C VAL A 114 -11.91 -32.63 -10.95
N CYS A 115 -11.03 -33.27 -11.72
CA CYS A 115 -10.37 -34.49 -11.29
C CYS A 115 -9.65 -34.25 -9.94
N GLY A 116 -9.95 -35.09 -8.95
CA GLY A 116 -9.44 -34.99 -7.58
C GLY A 116 -10.54 -35.19 -6.54
N GLY A 117 -10.15 -35.42 -5.29
CA GLY A 117 -11.03 -35.39 -4.14
C GLY A 117 -11.23 -33.97 -3.59
N LEU A 118 -11.96 -33.87 -2.48
CA LEU A 118 -12.26 -32.60 -1.81
C LEU A 118 -10.99 -31.83 -1.41
N THR A 119 -9.95 -32.55 -1.00
CA THR A 119 -8.67 -31.95 -0.61
C THR A 119 -8.02 -31.22 -1.79
N GLU A 120 -7.94 -31.84 -2.98
CA GLU A 120 -7.38 -31.17 -4.16
C GLU A 120 -8.24 -30.00 -4.63
N HIS A 121 -9.56 -30.10 -4.47
CA HIS A 121 -10.48 -29.00 -4.79
C HIS A 121 -10.26 -27.81 -3.85
N PHE A 122 -10.21 -28.05 -2.54
CA PHE A 122 -10.00 -27.00 -1.57
C PHE A 122 -8.63 -26.34 -1.71
N SER A 123 -7.56 -27.12 -1.86
CA SER A 123 -6.21 -26.58 -2.10
C SER A 123 -6.18 -25.69 -3.34
N ARG A 124 -6.88 -26.07 -4.41
CA ARG A 124 -6.98 -25.24 -5.61
C ARG A 124 -7.73 -23.93 -5.37
N VAL A 125 -8.83 -23.95 -4.60
CA VAL A 125 -9.55 -22.72 -4.23
C VAL A 125 -8.65 -21.81 -3.41
N VAL A 126 -7.91 -22.37 -2.44
CA VAL A 126 -6.94 -21.62 -1.65
C VAL A 126 -5.86 -21.01 -2.54
N ASP A 127 -5.17 -21.80 -3.34
CA ASP A 127 -4.00 -21.33 -4.10
C ASP A 127 -4.37 -20.41 -5.26
N ARG A 128 -5.41 -20.75 -6.03
CA ARG A 128 -5.76 -20.00 -7.25
C ARG A 128 -6.68 -18.83 -7.02
N HIS A 129 -7.50 -18.87 -5.96
CA HIS A 129 -8.50 -17.85 -5.68
C HIS A 129 -8.19 -17.07 -4.43
N LEU A 130 -8.11 -17.72 -3.27
CA LEU A 130 -7.95 -17.01 -2.00
C LEU A 130 -6.56 -16.35 -1.90
N LEU A 131 -5.47 -17.10 -1.93
CA LEU A 131 -4.12 -16.54 -1.79
C LEU A 131 -3.79 -15.56 -2.91
N ARG A 132 -4.23 -15.83 -4.14
CA ARG A 132 -3.95 -14.97 -5.28
C ARG A 132 -4.69 -13.63 -5.23
N HIS A 133 -5.85 -13.57 -4.60
CA HIS A 133 -6.75 -12.42 -4.71
C HIS A 133 -7.19 -11.80 -3.39
N ALA A 134 -7.30 -12.59 -2.30
CA ALA A 134 -7.50 -12.06 -0.96
C ALA A 134 -6.27 -11.28 -0.49
N CYS A 135 -5.07 -11.72 -0.88
CA CYS A 135 -3.81 -11.04 -0.62
C CYS A 135 -3.41 -10.12 -1.78
N ARG A 136 -4.38 -9.49 -2.48
CA ARG A 136 -3.99 -8.39 -3.37
C ARG A 136 -3.19 -7.40 -2.52
N PRO A 137 -2.06 -6.88 -3.01
CA PRO A 137 -1.31 -5.85 -2.31
C PRO A 137 -2.23 -4.64 -2.18
N ASN A 138 -2.97 -4.60 -1.08
CA ASN A 138 -3.71 -3.43 -0.69
C ASN A 138 -2.63 -2.51 -0.13
N ASN A 139 -2.07 -1.68 -1.01
CA ASN A 139 -1.12 -0.66 -0.60
C ASN A 139 -1.71 0.16 0.55
N ASP A 140 -3.04 0.29 0.62
CA ASP A 140 -3.76 0.95 1.71
C ASP A 140 -3.52 0.27 3.08
N SER A 141 -3.44 -1.06 3.15
CA SER A 141 -3.17 -1.75 4.41
C SER A 141 -1.73 -1.57 4.87
N PHE A 142 -0.77 -1.60 3.94
CA PHE A 142 0.62 -1.31 4.26
C PHE A 142 0.81 0.16 4.64
N ALA A 143 0.23 1.09 3.88
CA ALA A 143 0.26 2.53 4.16
C ALA A 143 -0.44 2.88 5.48
N ALA A 144 -1.55 2.23 5.79
CA ALA A 144 -2.21 2.37 7.08
C ALA A 144 -1.32 1.86 8.23
N LEU A 145 -0.58 0.77 8.02
CA LEU A 145 0.35 0.23 9.01
C LEU A 145 1.59 1.11 9.19
N THR A 146 2.17 1.65 8.12
CA THR A 146 3.32 2.58 8.23
C THR A 146 2.90 3.90 8.86
N SER A 147 1.63 4.29 8.71
CA SER A 147 1.03 5.46 9.36
C SER A 147 0.43 5.16 10.73
N ASP A 148 0.50 3.91 11.20
CA ASP A 148 -0.05 3.53 12.50
C ASP A 148 0.72 4.25 13.62
N ARG A 149 -0.04 4.75 14.60
CA ARG A 149 0.51 5.59 15.66
C ARG A 149 1.54 4.85 16.51
N ASP A 150 1.27 3.60 16.84
CA ASP A 150 2.13 2.83 17.74
C ASP A 150 3.41 2.41 17.02
N VAL A 151 3.30 2.05 15.73
CA VAL A 151 4.47 1.81 14.86
C VAL A 151 5.33 3.07 14.73
N CYS A 152 4.70 4.23 14.52
CA CYS A 152 5.39 5.51 14.47
C CYS A 152 6.14 5.83 15.77
N ILE A 153 5.56 5.53 16.94
CA ILE A 153 6.22 5.70 18.25
C ILE A 153 7.49 4.84 18.33
N VAL A 154 7.41 3.56 17.94
CA VAL A 154 8.57 2.64 17.92
C VAL A 154 9.67 3.16 16.98
N GLN A 155 9.31 3.54 15.75
CA GLN A 155 10.26 4.12 14.80
C GLN A 155 10.94 5.38 15.34
N MET A 156 10.17 6.27 15.97
CA MET A 156 10.70 7.51 16.56
C MET A 156 11.63 7.24 17.74
N GLY A 157 11.29 6.25 18.59
CA GLY A 157 12.13 5.83 19.71
C GLY A 157 13.50 5.29 19.26
N HIS A 158 13.56 4.63 18.11
CA HIS A 158 14.80 4.05 17.56
C HIS A 158 15.45 4.88 16.44
N ARG A 159 14.95 6.08 16.17
CA ARG A 159 15.33 6.87 14.98
C ARG A 159 16.82 7.14 14.85
N GLN A 160 17.51 7.43 15.96
CA GLN A 160 18.95 7.74 15.92
C GLN A 160 19.78 6.51 15.57
N SER A 161 19.49 5.36 16.18
CA SER A 161 20.17 4.11 15.90
C SER A 161 19.88 3.63 14.48
N LEU A 162 18.63 3.74 14.02
CA LEU A 162 18.26 3.44 12.63
C LEU A 162 19.00 4.33 11.63
N ARG A 163 19.21 5.62 11.94
CA ARG A 163 20.03 6.51 11.10
C ARG A 163 21.49 6.10 11.05
N ALA A 164 22.06 5.64 12.17
CA ALA A 164 23.43 5.15 12.21
C ALA A 164 23.59 3.91 11.31
N VAL A 165 22.66 2.94 11.42
CA VAL A 165 22.62 1.77 10.54
C VAL A 165 22.47 2.19 9.09
N PHE A 166 21.50 3.06 8.76
CA PHE A 166 21.32 3.56 7.40
C PHE A 166 22.61 4.14 6.82
N LYS A 167 23.29 5.03 7.57
CA LYS A 167 24.55 5.66 7.13
C LYS A 167 25.68 4.65 6.93
N GLN A 168 25.72 3.56 7.69
CA GLN A 168 26.74 2.52 7.56
C GLN A 168 26.62 1.74 6.25
N TYR A 169 25.41 1.54 5.74
CA TYR A 169 25.15 0.74 4.55
C TYR A 169 24.79 1.55 3.30
N ALA A 170 24.51 2.84 3.46
CA ALA A 170 24.32 3.75 2.35
C ALA A 170 25.65 4.02 1.62
N SER A 171 25.57 4.24 0.30
CA SER A 171 26.74 4.35 -0.57
C SER A 171 27.67 5.47 -0.09
N THR A 172 28.92 5.13 0.22
CA THR A 172 29.93 6.04 0.83
C THR A 172 30.53 7.07 -0.15
N GLY A 173 29.90 7.30 -1.30
CA GLY A 173 30.43 8.18 -2.35
C GLY A 173 30.11 9.68 -2.17
N SER A 174 29.30 10.04 -1.17
CA SER A 174 28.85 11.41 -0.90
C SER A 174 29.08 11.75 0.57
N GLU A 175 29.50 12.99 0.87
CA GLU A 175 29.70 13.49 2.24
C GLU A 175 28.43 13.36 3.10
N GLU A 176 27.25 13.36 2.46
CA GLU A 176 26.01 12.92 3.06
C GLU A 176 25.43 11.73 2.28
N PRO A 177 25.53 10.50 2.81
CA PRO A 177 24.87 9.36 2.21
C PRO A 177 23.35 9.53 2.40
N SER A 178 22.69 9.99 1.35
CA SER A 178 21.25 10.25 1.33
C SER A 178 20.42 9.04 0.92
N LEU A 179 21.05 8.07 0.25
CA LEU A 179 20.39 6.95 -0.40
C LEU A 179 21.12 5.63 -0.13
N ILE A 180 20.33 4.57 0.09
CA ILE A 180 20.81 3.20 0.17
C ILE A 180 20.37 2.43 -1.08
N THR A 181 21.30 1.71 -1.69
CA THR A 181 21.02 0.83 -2.83
C THR A 181 20.41 -0.49 -2.34
N THR A 182 19.77 -1.23 -3.24
CA THR A 182 19.31 -2.60 -2.96
C THR A 182 20.43 -3.49 -2.41
N SER A 183 21.66 -3.39 -2.96
CA SER A 183 22.80 -4.17 -2.51
C SER A 183 23.27 -3.80 -1.10
N GLY A 184 23.28 -2.50 -0.75
CA GLY A 184 23.59 -2.05 0.61
C GLY A 184 22.58 -2.59 1.63
N PHE A 185 21.29 -2.60 1.27
CA PHE A 185 20.24 -3.14 2.13
C PHE A 185 20.31 -4.66 2.26
N GLU A 186 20.60 -5.40 1.18
CA GLU A 186 20.83 -6.85 1.25
C GLU A 186 22.04 -7.21 2.13
N LEU A 187 23.12 -6.43 2.05
CA LEU A 187 24.30 -6.60 2.90
C LEU A 187 23.94 -6.40 4.38
N MET A 188 23.19 -5.35 4.70
CA MET A 188 22.68 -5.10 6.05
C MET A 188 21.83 -6.28 6.56
N LEU A 189 20.87 -6.76 5.77
CA LEU A 189 20.04 -7.90 6.15
C LEU A 189 20.87 -9.17 6.34
N THR A 190 21.94 -9.34 5.56
CA THR A 190 22.88 -10.45 5.69
C THR A 190 23.63 -10.38 7.01
N HIS A 191 24.18 -9.22 7.38
CA HIS A 191 24.86 -9.00 8.66
C HIS A 191 23.93 -9.20 9.86
N ALA A 192 22.66 -8.80 9.74
CA ALA A 192 21.62 -9.03 10.75
C ALA A 192 21.16 -10.51 10.85
N GLY A 193 21.66 -11.40 9.98
CA GLY A 193 21.20 -12.80 9.90
C GLY A 193 19.75 -12.95 9.41
N LEU A 194 19.22 -11.91 8.78
CA LEU A 194 17.86 -11.80 8.24
C LEU A 194 17.78 -12.20 6.76
N PHE A 195 18.90 -12.36 6.05
CA PHE A 195 18.90 -12.75 4.64
C PHE A 195 19.06 -14.27 4.48
N LYS A 196 17.98 -15.02 4.73
CA LYS A 196 17.95 -16.48 4.65
C LYS A 196 16.54 -17.02 4.40
N GLY A 197 16.42 -18.17 3.74
CA GLY A 197 15.13 -18.82 3.49
C GLY A 197 14.29 -18.05 2.47
N GLN A 198 13.08 -17.66 2.86
CA GLN A 198 12.13 -16.97 1.97
C GLN A 198 12.55 -15.52 1.68
N LEU A 199 13.23 -14.83 2.60
CA LEU A 199 13.76 -13.49 2.36
C LEU A 199 15.07 -13.59 1.58
N ASN A 200 14.95 -13.53 0.26
CA ASN A 200 16.05 -13.58 -0.71
C ASN A 200 16.12 -12.29 -1.55
N SER A 201 17.08 -12.20 -2.47
CA SER A 201 17.28 -11.00 -3.29
C SER A 201 16.03 -10.61 -4.10
N ALA A 202 15.33 -11.59 -4.67
CA ALA A 202 14.09 -11.33 -5.39
C ALA A 202 13.00 -10.73 -4.49
N ALA A 203 12.89 -11.20 -3.24
CA ALA A 203 11.98 -10.64 -2.25
C ALA A 203 12.36 -9.20 -1.87
N VAL A 204 13.65 -8.91 -1.67
CA VAL A 204 14.14 -7.55 -1.36
C VAL A 204 13.87 -6.58 -2.52
N VAL A 205 14.17 -6.98 -3.75
CA VAL A 205 13.84 -6.20 -4.96
C VAL A 205 12.33 -5.94 -5.03
N SER A 206 11.50 -6.95 -4.73
CA SER A 206 10.05 -6.79 -4.69
C SER A 206 9.59 -5.79 -3.63
N ILE A 207 10.21 -5.80 -2.43
CA ILE A 207 9.90 -4.84 -1.36
C ILE A 207 10.23 -3.41 -1.81
N PHE A 208 11.43 -3.19 -2.36
CA PHE A 208 11.87 -1.89 -2.87
C PHE A 208 10.93 -1.38 -3.98
N SER A 209 10.60 -2.26 -4.93
CA SER A 209 9.68 -1.94 -6.02
C SER A 209 8.27 -1.61 -5.52
N GLY A 210 7.82 -2.24 -4.43
CA GLY A 210 6.52 -1.96 -3.80
C GLY A 210 6.48 -0.58 -3.14
N ILE A 211 7.48 -0.28 -2.31
CA ILE A 211 7.54 0.98 -1.54
C ILE A 211 7.66 2.19 -2.47
N GLY A 212 8.55 2.12 -3.47
CA GLY A 212 8.73 3.20 -4.44
C GLY A 212 7.48 3.48 -5.28
N LYS A 213 6.62 2.48 -5.52
CA LYS A 213 5.33 2.67 -6.21
C LYS A 213 4.27 3.27 -5.30
N SER A 214 4.22 2.84 -4.04
CA SER A 214 3.21 3.32 -3.08
C SER A 214 3.28 4.84 -2.86
N LEU A 215 4.48 5.41 -2.86
CA LEU A 215 4.67 6.86 -2.68
C LEU A 215 4.45 7.68 -3.96
N ARG A 216 4.63 7.07 -5.14
CA ARG A 216 4.58 7.78 -6.43
C ARG A 216 3.21 7.75 -7.11
N CYS A 217 2.34 6.79 -6.78
CA CYS A 217 1.00 6.70 -7.36
C CYS A 217 -0.02 7.73 -6.82
N GLY A 218 0.38 8.64 -5.93
CA GLY A 218 -0.53 9.60 -5.30
C GLY A 218 -0.94 10.81 -6.15
N GLU A 219 -0.30 11.12 -7.29
CA GLU A 219 -0.44 12.47 -7.89
C GLU A 219 -0.60 12.55 -9.41
N ILE A 220 -0.79 11.45 -10.15
CA ILE A 220 -0.90 11.53 -11.63
C ILE A 220 -2.10 10.75 -12.16
N ASP A 221 -3.30 11.16 -11.75
CA ASP A 221 -4.50 11.01 -12.60
C ASP A 221 -4.43 12.10 -13.69
N ASN A 222 -3.45 11.97 -14.59
CA ASN A 222 -3.39 12.81 -15.79
C ASN A 222 -4.28 12.17 -16.85
N ASP A 223 -5.55 12.55 -16.79
CA ASP A 223 -6.64 12.23 -17.72
C ASP A 223 -6.38 12.87 -19.09
N SER A 224 -5.30 12.44 -19.78
CA SER A 224 -4.96 12.97 -21.10
C SER A 224 -4.53 11.89 -22.09
N SER A 225 -5.45 11.68 -23.03
CA SER A 225 -5.24 11.41 -24.44
C SER A 225 -4.96 9.96 -24.85
N ASP A 226 -5.99 9.38 -25.47
CA ASP A 226 -5.88 8.48 -26.60
C ASP A 226 -4.77 8.98 -27.54
N SER A 227 -3.66 8.28 -27.58
CA SER A 227 -2.73 8.34 -28.68
C SER A 227 -2.26 6.93 -28.93
N ASP A 228 -2.86 6.36 -29.98
CA ASP A 228 -2.47 5.10 -30.58
C ASP A 228 -0.99 5.11 -30.97
N ASP A 229 -0.48 3.89 -30.99
CA ASP A 229 0.71 3.42 -31.68
C ASP A 229 2.07 3.50 -30.99
N SER A 230 2.60 2.29 -30.86
CA SER A 230 4.02 1.93 -30.96
C SER A 230 4.92 2.44 -29.84
N ASP A 231 5.31 1.55 -28.94
CA ASP A 231 6.74 1.24 -28.94
C ASP A 231 7.15 -0.01 -28.14
N LEU A 232 8.17 -0.64 -28.72
CA LEU A 232 8.88 -1.81 -28.27
C LEU A 232 9.27 -1.70 -26.79
N ARG A 233 8.82 -2.67 -25.99
CA ARG A 233 9.25 -2.85 -24.60
C ARG A 233 10.76 -3.06 -24.56
N SER A 234 11.51 -1.96 -24.50
CA SER A 234 12.91 -1.98 -24.12
C SER A 234 13.01 -2.72 -22.80
N LEU A 235 13.67 -3.88 -22.83
CA LEU A 235 14.17 -4.62 -21.67
C LEU A 235 15.30 -3.81 -21.02
N SER A 236 15.02 -2.55 -20.68
CA SER A 236 15.92 -1.73 -19.89
C SER A 236 16.12 -2.46 -18.57
N THR A 237 17.35 -2.94 -18.34
CA THR A 237 17.76 -3.45 -17.05
C THR A 237 17.31 -2.43 -16.00
N PRO A 238 16.46 -2.81 -15.03
CA PRO A 238 15.94 -1.85 -14.08
C PRO A 238 17.13 -1.17 -13.40
N ALA A 239 17.18 0.15 -13.50
CA ALA A 239 18.23 0.94 -12.86
C ALA A 239 18.31 0.54 -11.36
N PRO A 240 19.51 0.50 -10.78
CA PRO A 240 19.68 0.14 -9.37
C PRO A 240 18.75 1.01 -8.52
N GLN A 241 17.85 0.36 -7.79
CA GLN A 241 16.82 1.07 -7.04
C GLN A 241 17.43 1.60 -5.74
N GLU A 242 17.44 2.92 -5.63
CA GLU A 242 17.91 3.65 -4.46
C GLU A 242 16.71 4.13 -3.64
N ILE A 243 16.83 4.07 -2.31
CA ILE A 243 15.77 4.50 -1.39
C ILE A 243 16.30 5.46 -0.33
N THR A 244 15.44 6.38 0.08
CA THR A 244 15.68 7.37 1.15
C THR A 244 15.60 6.73 2.54
N PHE A 245 15.97 7.48 3.58
CA PHE A 245 15.86 7.02 4.97
C PHE A 245 14.42 6.64 5.37
N PHE A 246 13.40 7.34 4.88
CA PHE A 246 12.01 7.01 5.21
C PHE A 246 11.57 5.71 4.54
N GLU A 247 11.88 5.56 3.25
CA GLU A 247 11.63 4.32 2.51
C GLU A 247 12.41 3.14 3.09
N PHE A 248 13.60 3.38 3.67
CA PHE A 248 14.35 2.39 4.43
C PHE A 248 13.59 1.92 5.67
N CYS A 249 13.02 2.85 6.45
CA CYS A 249 12.18 2.49 7.60
C CYS A 249 10.94 1.69 7.18
N ASP A 250 10.29 2.07 6.08
CA ASP A 250 9.16 1.30 5.52
C ASP A 250 9.61 -0.08 5.05
N SER A 251 10.81 -0.18 4.46
CA SER A 251 11.40 -1.45 4.05
C SER A 251 11.63 -2.38 5.24
N LEU A 252 12.04 -1.85 6.39
CA LEU A 252 12.17 -2.63 7.62
C LEU A 252 10.81 -3.14 8.14
N ILE A 253 9.75 -2.32 8.05
CA ILE A 253 8.38 -2.77 8.39
C ILE A 253 7.97 -3.93 7.48
N ALA A 254 8.20 -3.81 6.17
CA ALA A 254 7.90 -4.87 5.21
C ALA A 254 8.70 -6.16 5.51
N VAL A 255 9.98 -6.04 5.86
CA VAL A 255 10.82 -7.18 6.26
C VAL A 255 10.31 -7.84 7.55
N ALA A 256 9.91 -7.05 8.54
CA ALA A 256 9.35 -7.57 9.80
C ALA A 256 8.04 -8.34 9.56
N LEU A 257 7.13 -7.79 8.75
CA LEU A 257 5.90 -8.47 8.33
C LEU A 257 6.20 -9.78 7.60
N TYR A 258 7.21 -9.79 6.74
CA TYR A 258 7.61 -10.96 5.96
C TYR A 258 8.19 -12.07 6.87
N ARG A 259 8.97 -11.67 7.88
CA ARG A 259 9.66 -12.59 8.78
C ARG A 259 8.78 -13.20 9.85
N GLU A 260 7.88 -12.42 10.40
CA GLU A 260 7.04 -12.82 11.52
C GLU A 260 5.58 -12.47 11.22
N PRO A 261 4.88 -13.26 10.39
CA PRO A 261 3.51 -12.94 9.98
C PRO A 261 2.45 -13.17 11.07
N ASN A 262 2.83 -13.29 12.35
CA ASN A 262 1.94 -13.65 13.45
C ASN A 262 0.87 -12.56 13.72
N PRO A 263 -0.40 -12.75 13.37
CA PRO A 263 -1.42 -11.71 13.52
C PRO A 263 -1.90 -11.53 14.98
N PHE A 264 -1.55 -12.46 15.89
CA PHE A 264 -2.05 -12.45 17.26
C PHE A 264 -1.27 -11.53 18.20
N VAL A 265 -0.07 -11.10 17.80
CA VAL A 265 0.73 -10.13 18.55
C VAL A 265 0.64 -8.78 17.84
N PRO A 266 0.28 -7.69 18.56
CA PRO A 266 0.28 -6.35 18.00
C PRO A 266 1.57 -6.06 17.22
N PHE A 267 1.43 -5.53 16.01
CA PHE A 267 2.57 -5.39 15.11
C PHE A 267 3.65 -4.48 15.68
N ALA A 268 3.29 -3.40 16.38
CA ALA A 268 4.26 -2.50 17.01
C ALA A 268 5.20 -3.23 18.00
N ILE A 269 4.68 -4.18 18.78
CA ILE A 269 5.47 -4.98 19.73
C ILE A 269 6.45 -5.88 18.95
N ARG A 270 5.96 -6.63 17.96
CA ARG A 270 6.82 -7.46 17.10
C ARG A 270 7.88 -6.65 16.38
N PHE A 271 7.52 -5.46 15.91
CA PHE A 271 8.43 -4.58 15.21
C PHE A 271 9.53 -4.05 16.14
N GLU A 272 9.20 -3.67 17.37
CA GLU A 272 10.20 -3.28 18.37
C GLU A 272 11.16 -4.44 18.69
N GLU A 273 10.62 -5.64 18.94
CA GLU A 273 11.42 -6.84 19.21
C GLU A 273 12.34 -7.19 18.03
N PHE A 274 11.81 -7.07 16.80
CA PHE A 274 12.59 -7.23 15.57
C PHE A 274 13.76 -6.25 15.50
N LEU A 275 13.52 -4.95 15.76
CA LEU A 275 14.59 -3.94 15.72
C LEU A 275 15.67 -4.21 16.78
N ARG A 276 15.26 -4.45 18.04
CA ARG A 276 16.18 -4.66 19.17
C ARG A 276 16.92 -5.99 19.12
N GLY A 277 16.31 -7.01 18.52
CA GLY A 277 16.88 -8.36 18.50
C GLY A 277 17.76 -8.65 17.29
N LYS A 278 17.63 -7.88 16.21
CA LYS A 278 18.27 -8.19 14.92
C LYS A 278 19.09 -7.06 14.33
N LEU A 279 18.73 -5.80 14.59
CA LEU A 279 19.28 -4.66 13.85
C LEU A 279 20.08 -3.70 14.73
N LEU A 280 19.63 -3.45 15.96
CA LEU A 280 20.24 -2.53 16.93
C LEU A 280 21.03 -3.28 17.99
#